data_AF-K2CKR0-F1
#
_entry.id   AF-K2CKR0-F1
#
_cell.length_a   1.000
_cell.length_b   1.000
_cell.length_c   1.000
_cell.angle_alpha   90.00
_cell.angle_beta   90.00
_cell.angle_gamma   90.00
#
_symmetry.space_group_name_H-M   'P 1'
#
loop_
_entity.id
_entity.type
_entity.pdbx_description
1 polymer ?
#
loop_
_entity_poly.entity_id
_entity_poly.type
_entity_poly.pdbx_seq_one_letter_code
_entity_poly.pdbx_strand_id
1 'polypeptide(L)'
;MESPFAQSGSETWAPAGAEFLDGSLFFGGLRGQTLFDLKVSNGNAIITKHFLEEFGRIRAVTAGPDGFLYISTSNKDRRGTIKENDDKIIKVDISKL
;
A
#
# COMPACT_ATOMS: atom_id res chain seq x y z
N MET A 1 -23.55 -5.87 -14.79
CA MET A 1 -22.38 -5.06 -14.41
C MET A 1 -22.51 -4.85 -12.91
N GLU A 2 -21.50 -5.24 -12.13
CA GLU A 2 -21.53 -5.14 -10.67
C GLU A 2 -20.75 -3.90 -10.22
N SER A 3 -21.18 -3.29 -9.12
CA SER A 3 -20.48 -2.15 -8.53
C SER A 3 -19.16 -2.60 -7.90
N PRO A 4 -18.10 -1.77 -7.94
CA PRO A 4 -16.85 -2.10 -7.27
C PRO A 4 -17.05 -2.16 -5.75
N PHE A 5 -16.36 -3.07 -5.08
CA PHE A 5 -16.34 -3.13 -3.61
C PHE A 5 -15.71 -1.89 -2.99
N ALA A 6 -14.70 -1.30 -3.64
CA ALA A 6 -14.07 -0.06 -3.19
C ALA A 6 -13.57 0.79 -4.37
N GLN A 7 -13.57 2.10 -4.19
CA GLN A 7 -13.01 3.08 -5.13
C GLN A 7 -12.47 4.30 -4.37
N SER A 8 -11.56 5.05 -4.99
CA SER A 8 -10.89 6.18 -4.35
C SER A 8 -11.74 7.44 -4.20
N GLY A 9 -12.89 7.51 -4.87
CA GLY A 9 -13.76 8.68 -4.84
C GLY A 9 -13.03 9.93 -5.35
N SER A 10 -13.06 11.01 -4.56
CA SER A 10 -12.38 12.28 -4.86
C SER A 10 -10.89 12.28 -4.51
N GLU A 11 -10.42 11.30 -3.74
CA GLU A 11 -9.00 11.15 -3.44
C GLU A 11 -8.29 10.37 -4.54
N THR A 12 -6.99 10.64 -4.72
CA THR A 12 -6.16 9.83 -5.62
C THR A 12 -5.33 8.85 -4.83
N TRP A 13 -5.62 7.55 -4.97
CA TRP A 13 -4.74 6.51 -4.46
C TRP A 13 -3.49 6.36 -5.32
N ALA A 14 -3.68 6.36 -6.66
CA ALA A 14 -2.69 5.93 -7.65
C ALA A 14 -2.05 4.59 -7.25
N PRO A 15 -2.84 3.50 -7.26
CA PRO A 15 -2.40 2.19 -6.78
C PRO A 15 -1.28 1.64 -7.66
N ALA A 16 -0.38 0.88 -7.03
CA ALA A 16 0.72 0.19 -7.68
C ALA A 16 0.68 -1.32 -7.38
N GLY A 17 1.79 -1.93 -6.96
CA GLY A 17 1.84 -3.34 -6.58
C GLY A 17 0.87 -3.66 -5.45
N ALA A 18 0.33 -4.87 -5.48
CA ALA A 18 -0.62 -5.38 -4.51
C ALA A 18 -0.30 -6.83 -4.16
N GLU A 19 -0.58 -7.22 -2.92
CA GLU A 19 -0.37 -8.56 -2.38
C GLU A 19 -1.54 -8.94 -1.48
N PHE A 20 -2.01 -10.17 -1.58
CA PHE A 20 -3.03 -10.68 -0.67
C PHE A 20 -2.37 -11.49 0.44
N LEU A 21 -2.55 -11.07 1.69
CA LEU A 21 -1.94 -11.72 2.84
C LEU A 21 -2.89 -11.63 4.04
N ASP A 22 -3.07 -12.75 4.73
CA ASP A 22 -3.90 -12.88 5.95
C ASP A 22 -5.33 -12.28 5.84
N GLY A 23 -5.99 -12.51 4.70
CA GLY A 23 -7.36 -12.05 4.49
C GLY A 23 -7.49 -10.57 4.08
N SER A 24 -6.38 -9.90 3.84
CA SER A 24 -6.30 -8.50 3.42
C SER A 24 -5.58 -8.34 2.08
N LEU A 25 -6.06 -7.42 1.24
CA LEU A 25 -5.36 -6.98 0.04
C LEU A 25 -4.57 -5.72 0.37
N PHE A 26 -3.25 -5.86 0.49
CA PHE A 26 -2.34 -4.75 0.68
C PHE A 26 -1.92 -4.18 -0.67
N PHE A 27 -1.92 -2.86 -0.84
CA PHE A 27 -1.42 -2.25 -2.07
C PHE A 27 -0.76 -0.89 -1.86
N GLY A 28 0.24 -0.60 -2.69
CA GLY A 28 1.02 0.62 -2.62
C GLY A 28 0.29 1.83 -3.20
N GLY A 29 0.29 2.94 -2.48
CA GLY A 29 -0.18 4.24 -2.96
C GLY A 29 0.98 5.11 -3.45
N LEU A 30 1.03 5.39 -4.75
CA LEU A 30 2.05 6.27 -5.32
C LEU A 30 1.76 7.74 -4.99
N ARG A 31 0.62 8.26 -5.44
CA ARG A 31 0.19 9.64 -5.12
C ARG A 31 -0.46 9.70 -3.75
N GLY A 32 -1.12 8.62 -3.32
CA GLY A 32 -1.68 8.49 -1.98
C GLY A 32 -0.63 8.37 -0.87
N GLN A 33 0.62 8.06 -1.21
CA GLN A 33 1.77 7.99 -0.28
C GLN A 33 1.49 7.16 0.98
N THR A 34 0.90 5.98 0.82
CA THR A 34 0.48 5.10 1.93
C THR A 34 0.47 3.65 1.49
N LEU A 35 0.61 2.73 2.43
CA LEU A 35 0.26 1.33 2.22
C LEU A 35 -1.22 1.18 2.56
N PHE A 36 -2.05 0.87 1.56
CA PHE A 36 -3.45 0.58 1.79
C PHE A 36 -3.61 -0.88 2.22
N ASP A 37 -4.48 -1.12 3.20
CA ASP A 37 -5.00 -2.43 3.58
C ASP A 37 -6.50 -2.45 3.26
N LEU A 38 -6.89 -3.27 2.28
CA LEU A 38 -8.28 -3.50 1.93
C LEU A 38 -8.74 -4.87 2.45
N LYS A 39 -9.68 -4.85 3.38
CA LYS A 39 -10.36 -6.05 3.87
C LYS A 39 -11.78 -6.11 3.33
N VAL A 40 -12.15 -7.24 2.74
CA VAL A 40 -13.51 -7.47 2.26
C VAL A 40 -14.20 -8.51 3.14
N SER A 41 -15.34 -8.17 3.72
CA SER A 41 -16.13 -9.07 4.56
C SER A 41 -17.62 -8.80 4.39
N ASN A 42 -18.41 -9.87 4.20
CA ASN A 42 -19.87 -9.82 4.06
C ASN A 42 -20.34 -8.79 3.02
N GLY A 43 -19.64 -8.71 1.88
CA GLY A 43 -19.95 -7.78 0.80
C GLY A 43 -19.55 -6.32 1.06
N ASN A 44 -18.91 -6.01 2.19
CA ASN A 44 -18.41 -4.68 2.52
C ASN A 44 -16.88 -4.62 2.43
N ALA A 45 -16.35 -3.50 1.95
CA ALA A 45 -14.94 -3.19 1.95
C ALA A 45 -14.59 -2.20 3.06
N ILE A 46 -13.54 -2.50 3.82
CA ILE A 46 -12.92 -1.57 4.77
C ILE A 46 -11.51 -1.30 4.27
N ILE A 47 -11.15 -0.02 4.16
CA ILE A 47 -9.81 0.42 3.76
C ILE A 47 -9.15 1.14 4.92
N THR A 48 -7.98 0.64 5.31
CA THR A 48 -7.09 1.28 6.28
C THR A 48 -5.85 1.83 5.55
N LYS A 49 -5.35 2.99 6.01
CA LYS A 49 -4.13 3.62 5.49
C LYS A 49 -3.02 3.47 6.52
N HIS A 50 -1.94 2.78 6.17
CA HIS A 50 -0.74 2.65 7.01
C HIS A 50 0.39 3.53 6.48
N PHE A 51 1.24 4.02 7.40
CA PHE A 51 2.44 4.82 7.07
C PHE A 51 2.14 6.04 6.19
N LEU A 52 1.00 6.69 6.41
CA LEU A 52 0.55 7.82 5.59
C LEU A 52 1.62 8.93 5.55
N GLU A 53 2.14 9.20 4.36
CA GLU A 53 3.19 10.18 4.04
C GLU A 53 4.56 9.95 4.71
N GLU A 54 4.70 8.88 5.51
CA GLU A 54 5.93 8.58 6.25
C GLU A 54 7.09 8.25 5.29
N PHE A 55 6.85 7.29 4.40
CA PHE A 55 7.83 6.81 3.42
C PHE A 55 7.68 7.43 2.04
N GLY A 56 6.64 8.24 1.82
CA GLY A 56 6.31 8.79 0.52
C GLY A 56 5.66 7.75 -0.40
N ARG A 57 6.12 7.68 -1.65
CA ARG A 57 5.49 6.89 -2.72
C ARG A 57 5.78 5.41 -2.51
N ILE A 58 4.76 4.57 -2.32
CA ILE A 58 4.94 3.11 -2.17
C ILE A 58 4.58 2.42 -3.50
N ARG A 59 5.50 1.61 -4.04
CA ARG A 59 5.39 1.01 -5.38
C ARG A 59 5.20 -0.50 -5.36
N ALA A 60 6.18 -1.25 -4.91
CA ALA A 60 6.06 -2.70 -4.83
C ALA A 60 5.52 -3.09 -3.45
N VAL A 61 4.71 -4.14 -3.42
CA VAL A 61 4.18 -4.78 -2.22
C VAL A 61 4.22 -6.27 -2.49
N THR A 62 4.88 -7.05 -1.63
CA THR A 62 4.91 -8.51 -1.77
C THR A 62 5.12 -9.21 -0.42
N ALA A 63 4.64 -10.43 -0.29
CA ALA A 63 4.86 -11.26 0.89
C ALA A 63 6.22 -11.95 0.81
N GLY A 64 6.97 -11.94 1.92
CA GLY A 64 8.17 -12.75 2.07
C GLY A 64 7.84 -14.17 2.54
N PRO A 65 8.76 -15.13 2.36
CA PRO A 65 8.59 -16.49 2.85
C PRO A 65 8.56 -16.59 4.39
N ASP A 66 8.94 -15.51 5.08
CA ASP A 66 8.93 -15.39 6.53
C ASP A 66 7.61 -14.81 7.10
N GLY A 67 6.60 -14.62 6.25
CA GLY A 67 5.27 -14.15 6.64
C GLY A 67 5.18 -12.63 6.84
N PHE A 68 6.24 -11.89 6.55
CA PHE A 68 6.22 -10.42 6.56
C PHE A 68 5.88 -9.86 5.20
N LEU A 69 5.42 -8.63 5.18
CA LEU A 69 5.18 -7.89 3.96
C LEU A 69 6.39 -7.00 3.66
N TYR A 70 6.81 -6.96 2.40
CA TYR A 70 7.93 -6.15 1.92
C TYR A 70 7.42 -5.11 0.95
N ILE A 71 7.72 -3.84 1.23
CA ILE A 71 7.34 -2.72 0.36
C ILE A 71 8.56 -1.99 -0.16
N SER A 72 8.44 -1.43 -1.37
CA SER A 72 9.44 -0.50 -1.92
C SER A 72 8.94 0.93 -1.96
N THR A 73 9.82 1.89 -1.65
CA THR A 73 9.57 3.30 -1.95
C THR A 73 9.96 3.64 -3.39
N SER A 74 9.41 4.72 -3.92
CA SER A 74 9.61 5.16 -5.31
C SER A 74 9.66 6.68 -5.40
N ASN A 75 10.37 7.31 -4.47
CA ASN A 75 10.51 8.76 -4.37
C ASN A 75 11.46 9.34 -5.43
N LYS A 76 12.39 8.52 -5.95
CA LYS A 76 13.32 8.91 -7.03
C LYS A 76 12.74 8.77 -8.44
N ASP A 77 11.46 8.46 -8.59
CA ASP A 77 10.79 8.27 -9.90
C ASP A 77 10.36 9.58 -10.60
N ARG A 78 10.95 10.71 -10.18
CA ARG A 78 10.67 12.10 -10.65
C ARG A 78 9.33 12.69 -10.20
N ARG A 79 8.50 11.95 -9.45
CA ARG A 79 7.19 12.44 -8.97
C ARG A 79 7.10 12.54 -7.45
N GLY A 80 8.19 12.23 -6.73
CA GLY A 80 8.26 12.29 -5.27
C GLY A 80 9.23 13.36 -4.76
N THR A 81 9.19 13.55 -3.45
CA THR A 81 10.18 14.33 -2.71
C THR A 81 11.25 13.37 -2.19
N ILE A 82 12.48 13.49 -2.69
CA ILE A 82 13.59 12.61 -2.32
C ILE A 82 14.05 12.94 -0.90
N LYS A 83 14.08 11.94 -0.01
CA LYS A 83 14.69 12.02 1.32
C LYS A 83 16.05 11.32 1.33
N GLU A 84 16.80 11.53 2.41
CA GLU A 84 18.07 10.83 2.62
C GLU A 84 17.84 9.31 2.65
N ASN A 85 18.73 8.57 1.97
CA ASN A 85 18.67 7.11 1.88
C ASN A 85 17.43 6.55 1.17
N ASP A 86 16.76 7.33 0.31
CA ASP A 86 15.79 6.78 -0.66
C ASP A 86 16.50 6.08 -1.83
N ASP A 87 15.86 5.17 -2.57
CA ASP A 87 14.63 4.47 -2.20
C ASP A 87 14.95 3.28 -1.28
N LYS A 88 13.94 2.75 -0.58
CA LYS A 88 14.09 1.74 0.47
C LYS A 88 13.28 0.49 0.14
N ILE A 89 13.74 -0.65 0.63
CA ILE A 89 12.90 -1.82 0.87
C ILE A 89 12.62 -1.89 2.36
N ILE A 90 11.35 -1.95 2.74
CA ILE A 90 10.90 -1.91 4.14
C ILE A 90 10.18 -3.21 4.44
N LYS A 91 10.60 -3.88 5.51
CA LYS A 91 9.95 -5.07 6.06
C LYS A 91 8.87 -4.63 7.06
N VAL A 92 7.66 -5.11 6.86
CA VAL A 92 6.45 -4.74 7.62
C VAL A 92 5.92 -5.97 8.33
N ASP A 93 5.81 -5.87 9.66
CA ASP A 93 5.17 -6.87 10.50
C ASP A 93 3.66 -6.60 10.54
N ILE A 94 2.90 -7.36 9.75
CA ILE A 94 1.46 -7.15 9.62
C ILE A 94 0.70 -7.37 10.94
N SER A 95 1.29 -8.10 11.89
CA SER A 95 0.68 -8.31 13.21
C SER A 95 0.68 -7.05 14.09
N LYS A 96 1.40 -6.01 13.68
CA LYS A 96 1.55 -4.73 14.39
C LYS A 96 0.93 -3.55 13.64
N LEU A 97 0.22 -3.81 12.54
CA LEU A 97 -0.46 -2.80 11.73
C LEU A 97 -1.79 -2.36 12.33
#